data_AF-A0AAX2GVL8-F1
#
_entry.id   AF-A0AAX2GVL8-F1
#
_cell.length_a   1.000
_cell.length_b   1.000
_cell.length_c   1.000
_cell.angle_alpha   90.00
_cell.angle_beta   90.00
_cell.angle_gamma   90.00
#
_symmetry.space_group_name_H-M   'P 1'
#
loop_
_entity.id
_entity.type
_entity.pdbx_description
1 polymer ?
#
loop_
_entity_poly.entity_id
_entity_poly.type
_entity_poly.pdbx_seq_one_letter_code
_entity_poly.pdbx_strand_id
1 'polypeptide(L)'
;MRTVVQRLVEEIDTLHHSERVALFKELGVVPDSTDIIANALEIVERRRLQSQLMGTAEAAKYLNVTAATIRKWYEMNKLKNVNPKKGGHPKFAVADLDAFKEHKKTA
;
A
#
# COMPACT_ATOMS: atom_id res chain seq x y z
N MET A 1 -5.96 37.13 2.16
CA MET A 1 -5.92 37.61 0.76
C MET A 1 -5.30 36.51 -0.08
N ARG A 2 -6.03 35.90 -1.02
CA ARG A 2 -5.48 34.82 -1.87
C ARG A 2 -4.51 35.40 -2.90
N THR A 3 -3.45 34.67 -3.20
CA THR A 3 -2.51 35.04 -4.26
C THR A 3 -3.10 34.73 -5.64
N VAL A 4 -2.56 35.35 -6.69
CA VAL A 4 -2.92 35.02 -8.08
C VAL A 4 -2.67 33.55 -8.39
N VAL A 5 -1.55 33.01 -7.88
CA VAL A 5 -1.18 31.60 -8.04
C VAL A 5 -2.23 30.66 -7.43
N GLN A 6 -2.72 30.96 -6.24
CA GLN A 6 -3.73 30.12 -5.57
C GLN A 6 -5.04 30.03 -6.35
N ARG A 7 -5.47 31.14 -6.99
CA ARG A 7 -6.68 31.12 -7.84
C ARG A 7 -6.51 30.28 -9.10
N LEU A 8 -5.35 30.39 -9.75
CA LEU A 8 -5.06 29.61 -10.95
C LEU A 8 -5.01 28.10 -10.66
N VAL A 9 -4.49 27.69 -9.50
CA VAL A 9 -4.48 26.28 -9.09
C VAL A 9 -5.91 25.75 -8.92
N GLU A 10 -6.77 26.49 -8.20
CA GLU A 10 -8.18 26.12 -8.02
C GLU A 10 -8.92 26.02 -9.37
N GLU A 11 -8.68 26.95 -10.29
CA GLU A 11 -9.26 26.93 -11.63
C GLU A 11 -8.79 25.70 -12.43
N ILE A 12 -7.50 25.36 -12.39
CA ILE A 12 -6.96 24.17 -13.05
C ILE A 12 -7.54 22.88 -12.45
N ASP A 13 -7.74 22.83 -11.13
CA ASP A 13 -8.29 21.66 -10.44
C ASP A 13 -9.76 21.38 -10.80
N THR A 14 -10.52 22.40 -11.22
CA THR A 14 -11.90 22.24 -11.68
C THR A 14 -12.03 21.65 -13.09
N LEU A 15 -10.96 21.63 -13.88
CA LEU A 15 -10.97 21.05 -15.22
C LEU A 15 -11.11 19.52 -15.19
N HIS A 16 -11.72 18.94 -16.22
CA HIS A 16 -11.69 17.49 -16.40
C HIS A 16 -10.27 17.01 -16.75
N HIS A 17 -9.98 15.72 -16.49
CA HIS A 17 -8.66 15.14 -16.72
C HIS A 17 -8.15 15.35 -18.16
N SER A 18 -9.01 15.18 -19.16
CA SER A 18 -8.68 15.41 -20.57
C SER A 18 -8.33 16.87 -20.89
N GLU A 19 -9.00 17.81 -20.24
CA GLU A 19 -8.79 19.25 -20.45
C GLU A 19 -7.50 19.72 -19.79
N ARG A 20 -7.17 19.20 -18.60
CA ARG A 20 -5.87 19.43 -17.95
C ARG A 20 -4.71 18.93 -18.80
N VAL A 21 -4.85 17.73 -19.37
CA VAL A 21 -3.82 17.14 -20.24
C VAL A 21 -3.61 18.00 -21.49
N ALA A 22 -4.68 18.52 -22.10
CA ALA A 22 -4.60 19.43 -23.23
C ALA A 22 -3.93 20.77 -22.84
N LEU A 23 -4.33 21.37 -21.72
CA LEU A 23 -3.74 22.61 -21.19
C LEU A 23 -2.22 22.48 -20.98
N PHE A 24 -1.77 21.41 -20.31
CA PHE A 24 -0.34 21.20 -20.07
C PHE A 24 0.45 20.99 -21.37
N LYS A 25 -0.15 20.31 -22.35
CA LYS A 25 0.44 20.15 -23.68
C LYS A 25 0.59 21.50 -24.42
N GLU A 26 -0.43 22.36 -24.38
CA GLU A 26 -0.38 23.70 -24.98
C GLU A 26 0.65 24.61 -24.29
N LEU A 27 0.81 24.48 -22.97
CA LEU A 27 1.82 25.22 -22.21
C LEU A 27 3.25 24.68 -22.39
N GLY A 28 3.43 23.57 -23.13
CA GLY A 28 4.73 22.92 -23.28
C GLY A 28 5.27 22.34 -21.97
N VAL A 29 4.40 22.14 -20.99
CA VAL A 29 4.74 21.57 -19.69
C VAL A 29 4.36 20.10 -19.73
N VAL A 30 5.34 19.21 -19.62
CA VAL A 30 5.05 17.83 -19.24
C VAL A 30 4.78 17.91 -17.74
N PRO A 31 3.56 17.58 -17.24
CA PRO A 31 3.39 17.38 -15.80
C PRO A 31 4.47 16.40 -15.38
N ASP A 32 4.96 16.46 -14.15
CA ASP A 32 5.88 15.44 -13.59
C ASP A 32 5.15 14.10 -13.39
N SER A 33 4.54 13.66 -14.48
CA SER A 33 3.64 12.56 -14.68
C SER A 33 4.43 11.28 -14.54
N THR A 34 5.74 11.30 -14.78
CA THR A 34 6.66 10.25 -14.36
C THR A 34 6.61 10.04 -12.85
N ASP A 35 6.68 11.10 -12.04
CA ASP A 35 6.62 11.00 -10.58
C ASP A 35 5.21 10.67 -10.08
N ILE A 36 4.16 11.18 -10.73
CA ILE A 36 2.77 10.84 -10.40
C ILE A 36 2.46 9.38 -10.76
N ILE A 37 2.90 8.90 -11.93
CA ILE A 37 2.73 7.52 -12.38
C ILE A 37 3.59 6.59 -11.53
N ALA A 38 4.83 6.96 -11.20
CA ALA A 38 5.70 6.18 -10.31
C ALA A 38 5.08 6.03 -8.92
N ASN A 39 4.57 7.12 -8.33
CA ASN A 39 3.84 7.07 -7.06
C ASN A 39 2.57 6.22 -7.17
N ALA A 40 1.79 6.36 -8.25
CA ALA A 40 0.58 5.57 -8.45
C ALA A 40 0.90 4.07 -8.58
N LEU A 41 1.96 3.72 -9.31
CA LEU A 41 2.44 2.34 -9.44
C LEU A 41 2.95 1.80 -8.11
N GLU A 42 3.69 2.59 -7.34
CA GLU A 42 4.15 2.20 -6.01
C GLU A 42 2.97 1.94 -5.07
N ILE A 43 1.94 2.80 -5.09
CA ILE A 43 0.73 2.62 -4.30
C ILE A 43 -0.03 1.36 -4.72
N VAL A 44 -0.17 1.11 -6.02
CA VAL A 44 -0.86 -0.07 -6.55
C VAL A 44 -0.10 -1.35 -6.19
N GLU A 45 1.21 -1.40 -6.39
CA GLU A 45 2.03 -2.56 -6.01
C GLU A 45 2.05 -2.76 -4.49
N ARG A 46 2.14 -1.68 -3.70
CA ARG A 46 2.05 -1.78 -2.24
C ARG A 46 0.71 -2.37 -1.81
N ARG A 47 -0.41 -1.94 -2.40
CA ARG A 47 -1.74 -2.51 -2.14
C ARG A 47 -1.84 -3.97 -2.60
N ARG A 48 -1.24 -4.31 -3.75
CA ARG A 48 -1.18 -5.68 -4.26
C ARG A 48 -0.42 -6.60 -3.31
N LEU A 49 0.74 -6.17 -2.84
CA LEU A 49 1.54 -6.89 -1.85
C LEU A 49 0.81 -7.01 -0.51
N GLN A 50 0.19 -5.93 -0.03
CA GLN A 50 -0.58 -5.92 1.23
C GLN A 50 -1.81 -6.84 1.20
N SER A 51 -2.43 -7.02 0.04
CA SER A 51 -3.55 -7.95 -0.16
C SER A 51 -3.12 -9.40 -0.38
N GLN A 52 -1.82 -9.67 -0.51
CA GLN A 52 -1.31 -11.03 -0.64
C GLN A 52 -1.46 -11.79 0.68
N LEU A 53 -1.94 -13.03 0.58
CA LEU A 53 -2.17 -13.90 1.73
C LEU A 53 -1.09 -14.99 1.82
N MET A 54 -0.28 -14.92 2.86
CA MET A 54 0.79 -15.89 3.11
C MET A 54 0.33 -17.02 4.01
N GLY A 55 0.71 -18.25 3.68
CA GLY A 55 0.62 -19.39 4.61
C GLY A 55 1.70 -19.32 5.70
N THR A 56 1.63 -20.22 6.68
CA THR A 56 2.58 -20.24 7.81
C THR A 56 4.05 -20.31 7.38
N ALA A 57 4.40 -21.13 6.38
CA ALA A 57 5.77 -21.27 5.91
C ALA A 57 6.27 -20.03 5.15
N GLU A 58 5.39 -19.39 4.38
CA GLU A 58 5.70 -18.16 3.65
C GLU A 58 5.89 -16.99 4.62
N ALA A 59 4.98 -16.85 5.60
CA ALA A 59 5.09 -15.84 6.65
C ALA A 59 6.37 -16.01 7.50
N ALA A 60 6.79 -17.26 7.74
CA ALA A 60 8.04 -17.56 8.43
C ALA A 60 9.26 -17.07 7.66
N LYS A 61 9.31 -17.33 6.35
CA LYS A 61 10.37 -16.81 5.47
C LYS A 61 10.34 -15.27 5.42
N TYR A 62 9.15 -14.68 5.29
CA TYR A 62 8.98 -13.23 5.20
C TYR A 62 9.46 -12.49 6.46
N LEU A 63 9.16 -13.03 7.64
CA LEU A 63 9.59 -12.47 8.92
C LEU A 63 10.98 -12.95 9.39
N ASN A 64 11.66 -13.79 8.61
CA ASN A 64 12.93 -14.42 8.95
C ASN A 64 12.91 -15.14 10.31
N VAL A 65 11.89 -15.98 10.53
CA VAL A 65 11.71 -16.79 11.75
C VAL A 65 11.33 -18.22 11.40
N THR A 66 11.25 -19.09 12.41
CA THR A 66 10.79 -20.47 12.20
C THR A 66 9.27 -20.54 12.05
N ALA A 67 8.77 -21.54 11.31
CA ALA A 67 7.33 -21.80 11.21
C ALA A 67 6.69 -22.12 12.57
N ALA A 68 7.44 -22.72 13.50
CA ALA A 68 7.00 -22.96 14.87
C ALA A 68 6.74 -21.65 15.63
N THR A 69 7.59 -20.64 15.41
CA THR A 69 7.40 -19.30 15.96
C THR A 69 6.12 -18.65 15.45
N ILE A 70 5.82 -18.76 14.15
CA ILE A 70 4.57 -18.24 13.57
C ILE A 70 3.34 -18.94 14.17
N ARG A 71 3.38 -20.28 14.32
CA ARG A 71 2.28 -21.04 14.96
C ARG A 71 2.05 -20.58 16.39
N LYS A 72 3.11 -20.41 17.16
CA LYS A 72 3.03 -19.88 18.53
C LYS A 72 2.39 -18.50 18.57
N TRP A 73 2.76 -17.59 17.66
CA TRP A 73 2.14 -16.26 17.61
C TRP A 73 0.67 -16.30 17.18
N TYR A 74 0.30 -17.20 16.28
CA TYR A 74 -1.09 -17.45 15.92
C TYR A 74 -1.90 -17.99 17.12
N GLU A 75 -1.40 -19.00 17.82
CA GLU A 75 -2.03 -19.57 19.03
C GLU A 75 -2.19 -18.53 20.15
N MET A 76 -1.24 -17.60 20.27
CA MET A 76 -1.30 -16.48 21.22
C MET A 76 -2.19 -15.31 20.74
N ASN A 77 -2.95 -15.47 19.65
CA ASN A 77 -3.76 -14.41 19.02
C ASN A 77 -2.97 -13.15 18.64
N LYS A 78 -1.66 -13.25 18.42
CA LYS A 78 -0.81 -12.13 17.99
C LYS A 78 -0.83 -11.93 16.47
N LEU A 79 -1.19 -12.96 15.72
CA LEU A 79 -1.35 -12.91 14.26
C LEU A 79 -2.78 -13.28 13.90
N LYS A 80 -3.41 -12.46 13.05
CA LYS A 80 -4.80 -12.65 12.62
C LYS A 80 -4.87 -13.66 11.47
N ASN A 81 -5.70 -14.69 11.62
CA ASN A 81 -6.05 -15.56 10.51
C ASN A 81 -7.17 -14.93 9.68
N VAL A 82 -6.90 -14.70 8.41
CA VAL A 82 -7.85 -14.12 7.45
C VAL A 82 -8.40 -15.16 6.47
N ASN A 83 -8.11 -16.45 6.69
CA ASN A 83 -8.71 -17.51 5.89
C ASN A 83 -10.22 -17.62 6.16
N PRO A 84 -11.09 -17.43 5.17
CA PRO A 84 -12.54 -17.55 5.35
C PRO A 84 -13.00 -18.99 5.60
N LYS A 85 -12.17 -19.99 5.28
CA LYS A 85 -12.50 -21.41 5.47
C LYS A 85 -12.25 -21.86 6.90
N LYS A 86 -13.32 -22.18 7.62
CA LYS A 86 -13.27 -22.76 8.98
C LYS A 86 -12.50 -24.09 8.96
N GLY A 87 -11.48 -24.23 9.81
CA GLY A 87 -10.61 -25.42 9.87
C GLY A 87 -9.55 -25.52 8.76
N GLY A 88 -9.46 -24.54 7.87
CA GLY A 88 -8.38 -24.47 6.87
C GLY A 88 -7.04 -24.04 7.47
N HIS A 89 -5.95 -24.23 6.71
CA HIS A 89 -4.63 -23.73 7.11
C HIS A 89 -4.66 -22.21 7.28
N PRO A 90 -4.06 -21.66 8.35
CA PRO A 90 -4.04 -20.22 8.58
C PRO A 90 -3.44 -19.45 7.40
N LYS A 91 -4.06 -18.31 7.07
CA LYS A 91 -3.56 -17.33 6.11
C LYS A 91 -3.41 -15.99 6.81
N PHE A 92 -2.31 -15.31 6.52
CA PHE A 92 -1.95 -14.02 7.12
C PHE A 92 -1.81 -12.98 6.02
N ALA A 93 -2.42 -11.81 6.19
CA ALA A 93 -2.21 -10.69 5.27
C ALA A 93 -0.82 -10.11 5.48
N VAL A 94 -0.12 -9.76 4.39
CA VAL A 94 1.20 -9.14 4.48
C VAL A 94 1.16 -7.84 5.29
N ALA A 95 0.09 -7.05 5.16
CA ALA A 95 -0.10 -5.83 5.95
C ALA A 95 -0.07 -6.09 7.47
N ASP A 96 -0.68 -7.19 7.93
CA ASP A 96 -0.69 -7.56 9.35
C ASP A 96 0.72 -8.02 9.80
N LEU A 97 1.46 -8.71 8.92
CA LEU A 97 2.85 -9.13 9.19
C LEU A 97 3.81 -7.93 9.25
N ASP A 98 3.61 -6.92 8.39
CA ASP A 98 4.40 -5.69 8.37
C ASP A 98 4.17 -4.87 9.65
N ALA A 99 2.91 -4.64 10.03
CA ALA A 99 2.57 -3.96 11.28
C ALA A 99 3.17 -4.68 12.49
N PHE A 100 3.12 -6.02 12.50
CA PHE A 100 3.73 -6.84 13.54
C PHE A 100 5.26 -6.70 13.60
N LYS A 101 5.93 -6.59 12.44
CA LYS A 101 7.38 -6.38 12.33
C LYS A 101 7.79 -5.01 12.87
N GLU A 102 7.01 -3.97 12.59
CA GLU A 102 7.27 -2.62 13.09
C GLU A 102 7.10 -2.52 14.61
N HIS A 103 6.03 -3.09 15.17
CA HIS A 103 5.82 -3.15 16.62
C HIS A 103 6.93 -3.88 17.39
N LYS A 104 7.62 -4.84 16.75
CA LYS A 104 8.73 -5.56 17.36
C LYS A 104 10.07 -4.82 17.33
N LYS A 105 10.22 -3.78 16.51
CA LYS A 105 11.47 -2.98 16.47
C LYS A 105 11.51 -1.91 17.56
N THR A 106 10.36 -1.51 18.07
CA THR A 106 10.18 -0.43 19.07
C THR A 106 10.01 -0.92 20.51
N ALA A 107 10.01 -2.23 20.74
CA ALA A 107 9.90 -2.88 22.05
C ALA A 107 11.15 -3.72 22.34
#